data_AF-A0A519H1N5-F1
#
_entry.id   AF-A0A519H1N5-F1
#
_cell.length_a   1.000
_cell.length_b   1.000
_cell.length_c   1.000
_cell.angle_alpha   90.00
_cell.angle_beta   90.00
_cell.angle_gamma   90.00
#
_symmetry.space_group_name_H-M   'P 1'
#
loop_
_entity.id
_entity.type
_entity.pdbx_description
1 polymer ?
#
loop_
_entity_poly.entity_id
_entity_poly.type
_entity_poly.pdbx_seq_one_letter_code
_entity_poly.pdbx_strand_id
1 'polypeptide(L)'
;MSKSLRLSEKWFRRGLWLVAFVFAGFLIGLGSVVVGDLPKVERVRQLDDFIDRTAAAPLRATVKSAQLAEQAAARELEQAELQRRAAQQASRSARETFSNWLATRRATALPEQDSELLARTRALDDFKAEEDKAQRRVGAQQQIALDARQAEQRAREQLAVLERDASEKLDA
;
A
#
# COMPACT_ATOMS: atom_id res chain seq x y z
N MET A 1 54.51 -59.18 48.57
CA MET A 1 54.93 -58.11 47.66
C MET A 1 53.97 -58.02 46.47
N SER A 2 53.49 -56.80 46.19
CA SER A 2 52.77 -56.27 45.00
C SER A 2 51.73 -57.14 44.28
N LYS A 3 50.48 -57.12 44.77
CA LYS A 3 49.29 -57.72 44.10
C LYS A 3 48.27 -56.69 43.55
N SER A 4 48.64 -55.42 43.40
CA SER A 4 47.69 -54.32 43.11
C SER A 4 47.79 -53.69 41.71
N LEU A 5 48.73 -54.06 40.84
CA LEU A 5 48.94 -53.36 39.56
C LEU A 5 48.12 -53.90 38.37
N ARG A 6 47.55 -55.11 38.43
CA ARG A 6 46.84 -55.73 37.28
C ARG A 6 45.32 -55.50 37.25
N LEU A 7 44.71 -55.06 38.36
CA LEU A 7 43.31 -54.63 38.35
C LEU A 7 43.16 -53.27 37.64
N SER A 8 44.15 -52.38 37.84
CA SER A 8 44.17 -51.04 37.24
C SER A 8 44.17 -51.08 35.72
N GLU A 9 44.90 -52.01 35.08
CA GLU A 9 45.01 -52.05 33.62
C GLU A 9 43.66 -52.34 32.91
N LYS A 10 42.81 -53.21 33.48
CA LYS A 10 41.48 -53.49 32.93
C LYS A 10 40.50 -52.33 33.15
N TRP A 11 40.61 -51.67 34.31
CA TRP A 11 39.82 -50.47 34.61
C TRP A 11 40.27 -49.26 33.78
N PHE A 12 41.57 -49.15 33.49
CA PHE A 12 42.14 -48.14 32.62
C PHE A 12 41.71 -48.34 31.17
N ARG A 13 41.72 -49.58 30.65
CA ARG A 13 41.17 -49.87 29.32
C ARG A 13 39.66 -49.60 29.23
N ARG A 14 38.89 -49.87 30.29
CA ARG A 14 37.46 -49.53 30.34
C ARG A 14 37.23 -48.02 30.39
N GLY A 15 38.03 -47.29 31.16
CA GLY A 15 38.02 -45.83 31.19
C GLY A 15 38.37 -45.23 29.82
N LEU A 16 39.40 -45.78 29.16
CA LEU A 16 39.79 -45.35 27.81
C LEU A 16 38.69 -45.60 26.78
N TRP A 17 37.99 -46.75 26.87
CA TRP A 17 36.86 -47.05 26.01
C TRP A 17 35.72 -46.04 26.22
N LEU A 18 35.40 -45.71 27.47
CA LEU A 18 34.37 -44.72 27.79
C LEU A 18 34.71 -43.34 27.21
N VAL A 19 35.96 -42.90 27.34
CA VAL A 19 36.44 -41.65 26.73
C VAL A 19 36.31 -41.70 25.20
N ALA A 20 36.66 -42.83 24.57
CA ALA A 20 36.51 -42.98 23.13
C ALA A 20 35.04 -42.88 22.67
N PHE A 21 34.08 -43.42 23.43
CA PHE A 21 32.65 -43.28 23.13
C PHE A 21 32.14 -41.85 23.29
N VAL A 22 32.56 -41.17 24.36
CA VAL A 22 32.23 -39.75 24.57
C VAL A 22 32.81 -38.90 23.44
N PHE A 23 34.06 -39.17 23.04
CA PHE A 23 34.74 -38.45 21.97
C PHE A 23 34.11 -38.73 20.60
N ALA A 24 33.72 -39.97 20.32
CA ALA A 24 33.00 -40.32 19.10
C ALA A 24 31.62 -39.65 19.04
N GLY A 25 30.86 -39.66 20.15
CA GLY A 25 29.59 -38.94 20.26
C GLY A 25 29.76 -37.43 20.08
N PHE A 26 30.85 -36.86 20.62
CA PHE A 26 31.19 -35.46 20.44
C PHE A 26 31.51 -35.12 18.97
N LEU A 27 32.30 -35.93 18.27
CA LEU A 27 32.60 -35.70 16.85
C LEU A 27 31.37 -35.84 15.95
N ILE A 28 30.46 -36.77 16.27
CA ILE A 28 29.18 -36.92 15.55
C ILE A 28 28.27 -35.71 15.81
N GLY A 29 28.16 -35.28 17.07
CA GLY A 29 27.36 -34.11 17.46
C GLY A 29 27.89 -32.81 16.85
N LEU A 30 29.21 -32.60 16.93
CA LEU A 30 29.88 -31.42 16.36
C LEU A 30 29.82 -31.42 14.83
N GLY A 31 29.94 -32.59 14.19
CA GLY A 31 29.72 -32.73 12.76
C GLY A 31 28.32 -32.30 12.32
N SER A 32 27.28 -32.65 13.10
CA SER A 32 25.90 -32.25 12.79
C SER A 32 25.64 -30.74 12.97
N VAL A 33 26.25 -30.12 13.98
CA VAL A 33 26.10 -28.69 14.27
C VAL A 33 26.88 -27.83 13.27
N VAL A 34 28.07 -28.28 12.85
CA VAL A 34 28.90 -27.55 11.86
C VAL A 34 28.36 -27.72 10.44
N VAL A 35 27.81 -28.90 10.08
CA VAL A 35 27.19 -29.12 8.75
C VAL A 35 25.80 -28.48 8.64
N GLY A 36 25.10 -28.28 9.77
CA GLY A 36 23.82 -27.57 9.82
C GLY A 36 23.88 -26.07 9.49
N ASP A 37 25.09 -25.48 9.53
CA ASP A 37 25.35 -24.05 9.31
C ASP A 37 25.91 -23.74 7.91
N LEU A 38 25.96 -24.74 7.02
CA LEU A 38 26.17 -24.47 5.60
C LEU A 38 24.89 -23.78 5.07
N PRO A 39 24.99 -22.56 4.49
CA PRO A 39 23.85 -21.96 3.81
C PRO A 39 23.42 -22.95 2.72
N LYS A 40 22.25 -23.56 2.90
CA LYS A 40 21.68 -24.48 1.91
C LYS A 40 21.45 -23.68 0.64
N VAL A 41 22.35 -23.83 -0.33
CA VAL A 41 22.25 -23.20 -1.67
C VAL A 41 21.35 -24.01 -2.59
N GLU A 42 20.37 -24.73 -2.05
CA GLU A 42 19.18 -25.04 -2.81
C GLU A 42 18.35 -23.76 -2.82
N ARG A 43 18.58 -22.91 -3.83
CA ARG A 43 17.53 -21.98 -4.23
C ARG A 43 16.34 -22.85 -4.57
N VAL A 44 15.39 -22.94 -3.64
CA VAL A 44 14.04 -23.40 -3.93
C VAL A 44 13.64 -22.62 -5.18
N ARG A 45 13.47 -23.31 -6.30
CA ARG A 45 13.06 -22.70 -7.56
C ARG A 45 11.80 -21.89 -7.27
N GLN A 46 11.93 -20.56 -7.24
CA GLN A 46 10.80 -19.68 -6.97
C GLN A 46 10.05 -19.46 -8.27
N LEU A 47 8.74 -19.27 -8.21
CA LEU A 47 7.90 -18.95 -9.38
C LEU A 47 8.47 -17.78 -10.21
N ASP A 48 9.12 -16.84 -9.54
CA ASP A 48 9.84 -15.69 -10.11
C ASP A 48 11.05 -16.05 -11.01
N ASP A 49 11.55 -17.29 -10.97
CA ASP A 49 12.60 -17.77 -11.87
C ASP A 49 12.03 -18.33 -13.20
N PHE A 50 10.72 -18.63 -13.25
CA PHE A 50 10.01 -19.16 -14.43
C PHE A 50 9.10 -18.14 -15.10
N ILE A 51 8.71 -17.10 -14.38
CA ILE A 51 8.03 -15.94 -14.95
C ILE A 51 8.93 -15.24 -15.95
N ASP A 52 8.38 -14.90 -17.11
CA ASP A 52 9.01 -13.96 -18.03
C ASP A 52 9.13 -12.59 -17.35
N ARG A 53 10.30 -12.31 -16.78
CA ARG A 53 10.59 -11.06 -16.07
C ARG A 53 10.48 -9.84 -16.98
N THR A 54 10.72 -9.99 -18.27
CA THR A 54 10.63 -8.89 -19.24
C THR A 54 9.17 -8.52 -19.51
N ALA A 55 8.27 -9.50 -19.50
CA ALA A 55 6.82 -9.29 -19.59
C ALA A 55 6.19 -8.85 -18.26
N ALA A 56 6.67 -9.37 -17.11
CA ALA A 56 6.12 -9.07 -15.79
C ALA A 56 6.58 -7.73 -15.21
N ALA A 57 7.81 -7.27 -15.50
CA ALA A 57 8.33 -6.00 -15.00
C ALA A 57 7.46 -4.76 -15.33
N PRO A 58 7.02 -4.54 -16.59
CA PRO A 58 6.14 -3.41 -16.90
C PRO A 58 4.79 -3.52 -16.19
N LEU A 59 4.22 -4.72 -16.05
CA LEU A 59 2.95 -4.92 -15.34
C LEU A 59 3.07 -4.63 -13.84
N ARG A 60 4.14 -5.08 -13.19
CA ARG A 60 4.45 -4.75 -11.79
C ARG A 60 4.64 -3.25 -11.61
N ALA A 61 5.30 -2.58 -12.56
CA ALA A 61 5.43 -1.13 -12.56
C ALA A 61 4.06 -0.43 -12.71
N THR A 62 3.18 -0.93 -13.58
CA THR A 62 1.81 -0.43 -13.73
C THR A 62 1.02 -0.58 -12.43
N VAL A 63 1.03 -1.75 -11.80
CA VAL A 63 0.38 -1.96 -10.48
C VAL A 63 0.88 -0.95 -9.46
N LYS A 64 2.20 -0.79 -9.32
CA LYS A 64 2.78 0.17 -8.38
C LYS A 64 2.37 1.61 -8.69
N SER A 65 2.40 2.00 -9.96
CA SER A 65 1.99 3.35 -10.38
C SER A 65 0.51 3.62 -10.13
N ALA A 66 -0.35 2.62 -10.36
CA ALA A 66 -1.78 2.70 -10.11
C ALA A 66 -2.09 2.84 -8.62
N GLN A 67 -1.42 2.08 -7.76
CA GLN A 67 -1.55 2.21 -6.30
C GLN A 67 -1.13 3.60 -5.81
N LEU A 68 -0.01 4.14 -6.33
CA LEU A 68 0.43 5.49 -6.00
C LEU A 68 -0.57 6.55 -6.49
N ALA A 69 -1.12 6.38 -7.69
CA ALA A 69 -2.13 7.26 -8.24
C ALA A 69 -3.43 7.22 -7.43
N GLU A 70 -3.90 6.05 -7.00
CA GLU A 70 -5.07 5.91 -6.14
C GLU A 70 -4.87 6.61 -4.79
N GLN A 71 -3.72 6.39 -4.14
CA GLN A 71 -3.40 7.04 -2.87
C GLN A 71 -3.30 8.57 -3.00
N ALA A 72 -2.73 9.06 -4.10
CA ALA A 72 -2.69 10.49 -4.39
C ALA A 72 -4.10 11.05 -4.63
N ALA A 73 -4.91 10.38 -5.45
CA ALA A 73 -6.28 10.77 -5.73
C ALA A 73 -7.15 10.77 -4.46
N ALA A 74 -6.94 9.82 -3.53
CA ALA A 74 -7.64 9.80 -2.25
C ALA A 74 -7.34 11.05 -1.40
N ARG A 75 -6.07 11.43 -1.25
CA ARG A 75 -5.68 12.65 -0.53
C ARG A 75 -6.24 13.92 -1.18
N GLU A 76 -6.15 14.01 -2.50
CA GLU A 76 -6.68 15.14 -3.26
C GLU A 76 -8.21 15.21 -3.22
N LEU A 77 -8.88 14.05 -3.18
CA LEU A 77 -10.34 13.95 -3.02
C LEU A 77 -10.77 14.50 -1.67
N GLU A 78 -10.11 14.11 -0.58
CA GLU A 78 -10.40 14.67 0.76
C GLU A 78 -10.28 16.20 0.75
N GLN A 79 -9.21 16.73 0.15
CA GLN A 79 -9.03 18.18 0.04
C GLN A 79 -10.11 18.84 -0.82
N ALA A 80 -10.47 18.23 -1.96
CA ALA A 80 -11.51 18.73 -2.85
C ALA A 80 -12.89 18.70 -2.17
N GLU A 81 -13.19 17.69 -1.36
CA GLU A 81 -14.42 17.61 -0.58
C GLU A 81 -14.50 18.71 0.48
N LEU A 82 -13.40 18.99 1.18
CA LEU A 82 -13.34 20.09 2.15
C LEU A 82 -13.62 21.44 1.47
N GLN A 83 -12.97 21.69 0.32
CA GLN A 83 -13.20 22.90 -0.47
C GLN A 83 -14.64 22.99 -0.98
N ARG A 84 -15.22 21.86 -1.41
CA ARG A 84 -16.63 21.82 -1.82
C ARG A 84 -17.55 22.20 -0.67
N ARG A 85 -17.33 21.66 0.53
CA ARG A 85 -18.14 21.99 1.72
C ARG A 85 -18.01 23.48 2.06
N ALA A 86 -16.80 24.02 2.01
CA ALA A 86 -16.57 25.45 2.23
C ALA A 86 -17.29 26.33 1.19
N ALA A 87 -17.19 25.99 -0.10
CA ALA A 87 -17.86 26.70 -1.18
C ALA A 87 -19.40 26.64 -1.05
N GLN A 88 -19.94 25.47 -0.69
CA GLN A 88 -21.36 25.29 -0.41
C GLN A 88 -21.84 26.14 0.76
N GLN A 89 -21.06 26.21 1.84
CA GLN A 89 -21.37 27.06 2.99
C GLN A 89 -21.34 28.55 2.62
N ALA A 90 -20.34 28.99 1.87
CA ALA A 90 -20.24 30.37 1.38
C ALA A 90 -21.44 30.74 0.49
N SER A 91 -21.79 29.87 -0.46
CA SER A 91 -22.96 30.01 -1.35
C SER A 91 -24.28 30.10 -0.57
N ARG A 92 -24.45 29.30 0.50
CA ARG A 92 -25.63 29.38 1.38
C ARG A 92 -25.66 30.69 2.17
N SER A 93 -24.55 31.05 2.82
CA SER A 93 -24.44 32.29 3.60
C SER A 93 -24.67 33.54 2.75
N ALA A 94 -24.18 33.54 1.51
CA ALA A 94 -24.37 34.65 0.57
C ALA A 94 -25.85 34.78 0.17
N ARG A 95 -26.53 33.67 -0.12
CA ARG A 95 -27.97 33.64 -0.42
C ARG A 95 -28.82 34.12 0.75
N GLU A 96 -28.50 33.69 1.97
CA GLU A 96 -29.17 34.15 3.20
C GLU A 96 -29.01 35.65 3.40
N THR A 97 -27.78 36.16 3.28
CA THR A 97 -27.48 37.59 3.42
C THR A 97 -28.18 38.43 2.35
N PHE A 98 -28.21 37.94 1.10
CA PHE A 98 -28.92 38.58 0.00
C PHE A 98 -30.44 38.61 0.24
N SER A 99 -31.01 37.50 0.74
CA SER A 99 -32.43 37.43 1.10
C SER A 99 -32.79 38.42 2.21
N ASN A 100 -31.95 38.53 3.25
CA ASN A 100 -32.15 39.49 4.33
C ASN A 100 -32.09 40.93 3.83
N TRP A 101 -31.12 41.24 2.97
CA TRP A 101 -31.00 42.55 2.34
C TRP A 101 -32.24 42.89 1.48
N LEU A 102 -32.73 41.92 0.69
CA LEU A 102 -33.93 42.11 -0.13
C LEU A 102 -35.19 42.33 0.71
N ALA A 103 -35.30 41.64 1.85
CA ALA A 103 -36.40 41.82 2.80
C ALA A 103 -36.39 43.24 3.41
N THR A 104 -35.23 43.73 3.86
CA THR A 104 -35.08 45.11 4.36
C THR A 104 -35.43 46.13 3.27
N ARG A 105 -34.95 45.93 2.04
CA ARG A 105 -35.26 46.83 0.91
C ARG A 105 -36.76 46.90 0.61
N ARG A 106 -37.44 45.74 0.60
CA ARG A 106 -38.90 45.69 0.39
C ARG A 106 -39.66 46.44 1.48
N ALA A 107 -39.20 46.38 2.73
CA ALA A 107 -39.79 47.11 3.84
C ALA A 107 -39.58 48.64 3.75
N THR A 108 -38.47 49.09 3.16
CA THR A 108 -38.14 50.53 3.05
C THR A 108 -38.55 51.19 1.73
N ALA A 109 -39.04 50.44 0.75
CA ALA A 109 -39.57 50.92 -0.54
C ALA A 109 -38.64 51.88 -1.33
N LEU A 110 -37.32 51.68 -1.27
CA LEU A 110 -36.31 52.53 -1.93
C LEU A 110 -36.14 52.16 -3.43
N PRO A 111 -36.53 53.02 -4.39
CA PRO A 111 -36.56 52.66 -5.82
C PRO A 111 -35.21 52.73 -6.55
N GLU A 112 -34.24 53.53 -6.08
CA GLU A 112 -33.10 53.97 -6.93
C GLU A 112 -31.83 53.08 -6.94
N GLN A 113 -31.82 51.90 -6.33
CA GLN A 113 -30.58 51.10 -6.13
C GLN A 113 -30.41 49.88 -7.08
N ASP A 114 -30.69 50.05 -8.37
CA ASP A 114 -30.54 48.95 -9.35
C ASP A 114 -29.08 48.50 -9.53
N SER A 115 -28.11 49.40 -9.34
CA SER A 115 -26.68 49.07 -9.41
C SER A 115 -26.23 48.13 -8.29
N GLU A 116 -26.75 48.29 -7.07
CA GLU A 116 -26.45 47.41 -5.94
C GLU A 116 -27.07 46.03 -6.12
N LEU A 117 -28.29 45.95 -6.66
CA LEU A 117 -28.93 44.69 -7.00
C LEU A 117 -28.11 43.89 -8.03
N LEU A 118 -27.64 44.56 -9.09
CA LEU A 118 -26.79 43.94 -10.10
C LEU A 118 -25.46 43.47 -9.49
N ALA A 119 -24.83 44.28 -8.63
CA ALA A 119 -23.58 43.93 -7.96
C ALA A 119 -23.74 42.69 -7.05
N ARG A 120 -24.81 42.64 -6.25
CA ARG A 120 -25.09 41.50 -5.36
C ARG A 120 -25.48 40.24 -6.11
N THR A 121 -26.23 40.37 -7.21
CA THR A 121 -26.55 39.24 -8.09
C THR A 121 -25.28 38.65 -8.69
N ARG A 122 -24.38 39.49 -9.22
CA ARG A 122 -23.07 39.04 -9.74
C ARG A 122 -22.24 38.33 -8.66
N ALA A 123 -22.24 38.86 -7.43
CA ALA A 123 -21.55 38.19 -6.33
C ALA A 123 -22.12 36.79 -6.03
N LEU A 124 -23.44 36.59 -6.13
CA LEU A 124 -24.05 35.26 -6.01
C LEU A 124 -23.64 34.32 -7.16
N ASP A 125 -23.57 34.84 -8.38
CA ASP A 125 -23.11 34.07 -9.55
C ASP A 125 -21.65 33.62 -9.37
N ASP A 126 -20.78 34.48 -8.81
CA ASP A 126 -19.39 34.13 -8.49
C ASP A 126 -19.31 33.00 -7.46
N PHE A 127 -20.11 33.06 -6.38
CA PHE A 127 -20.18 31.96 -5.40
C PHE A 127 -20.67 30.66 -6.02
N LYS A 128 -21.64 30.74 -6.94
CA LYS A 128 -22.15 29.56 -7.66
C LYS A 128 -21.08 28.96 -8.58
N ALA A 129 -20.33 29.80 -9.29
CA ALA A 129 -19.23 29.37 -10.14
C ALA A 129 -18.13 28.64 -9.34
N GLU A 130 -17.78 29.15 -8.16
CA GLU A 130 -16.80 28.49 -7.28
C GLU A 130 -17.34 27.17 -6.69
N GLU A 131 -18.63 27.08 -6.35
CA GLU A 131 -19.27 25.82 -5.94
C GLU A 131 -19.19 24.76 -7.05
N ASP A 132 -19.51 25.14 -8.29
CA ASP A 132 -19.48 24.22 -9.44
C ASP A 132 -18.05 23.80 -9.78
N LYS A 133 -17.07 24.70 -9.65
CA LYS A 133 -15.64 24.41 -9.79
C LYS A 133 -15.16 23.42 -8.74
N ALA A 134 -15.54 23.60 -7.47
CA ALA A 134 -15.22 22.66 -6.41
C ALA A 134 -15.86 21.29 -6.65
N GLN A 135 -17.11 21.24 -7.12
CA GLN A 135 -17.78 19.99 -7.49
C GLN A 135 -17.06 19.27 -8.65
N ARG A 136 -16.62 20.00 -9.69
CA ARG A 136 -15.82 19.43 -10.78
C ARG A 136 -14.49 18.86 -10.30
N ARG A 137 -13.81 19.52 -9.35
CA ARG A 137 -12.58 19.00 -8.74
C ARG A 137 -12.81 17.66 -8.04
N VAL A 138 -13.88 17.54 -7.25
CA VAL A 138 -14.26 16.27 -6.61
C VAL A 138 -14.47 15.17 -7.67
N GLY A 139 -15.25 15.46 -8.71
CA GLY A 139 -15.50 14.50 -9.79
C GLY A 139 -14.23 14.08 -10.53
N ALA A 140 -13.32 15.01 -10.79
CA ALA A 140 -12.04 14.71 -11.42
C ALA A 140 -11.18 13.75 -10.58
N GLN A 141 -11.11 13.95 -9.26
CA GLN A 141 -10.36 13.06 -8.37
C GLN A 141 -10.99 11.67 -8.25
N GLN A 142 -12.32 11.59 -8.24
CA GLN A 142 -13.03 10.32 -8.28
C GLN A 142 -12.76 9.54 -9.58
N GLN A 143 -12.70 10.24 -10.72
CA GLN A 143 -12.35 9.64 -12.00
C GLN A 143 -10.92 9.10 -12.00
N ILE A 144 -9.95 9.88 -11.52
CA ILE A 144 -8.54 9.44 -11.42
C ILE A 144 -8.43 8.19 -10.54
N ALA A 145 -9.12 8.16 -9.40
CA ALA A 145 -9.13 7.00 -8.51
C ALA A 145 -9.73 5.75 -9.19
N LEU A 146 -10.81 5.92 -9.96
CA LEU A 146 -11.43 4.83 -10.71
C LEU A 146 -10.49 4.30 -11.80
N ASP A 147 -9.89 5.19 -12.58
CA ASP A 147 -8.96 4.83 -13.66
C ASP A 147 -7.73 4.09 -13.10
N ALA A 148 -7.22 4.54 -11.95
CA ALA A 148 -6.14 3.87 -11.24
C ALA A 148 -6.53 2.44 -10.83
N ARG A 149 -7.69 2.25 -10.19
CA ARG A 149 -8.18 0.91 -9.82
C ARG A 149 -8.34 -0.02 -11.03
N GLN A 150 -8.89 0.50 -12.13
CA GLN A 150 -9.07 -0.26 -13.35
C GLN A 150 -7.72 -0.63 -14.01
N ALA A 151 -6.74 0.27 -13.96
CA ALA A 151 -5.39 -0.01 -14.44
C ALA A 151 -4.70 -1.09 -13.58
N GLU A 152 -4.82 -1.00 -12.25
CA GLU A 152 -4.29 -1.99 -11.33
C GLU A 152 -4.92 -3.38 -11.58
N GLN A 153 -6.24 -3.45 -11.65
CA GLN A 153 -6.95 -4.71 -11.84
C GLN A 153 -6.51 -5.40 -13.13
N ARG A 154 -6.48 -4.67 -14.25
CA ARG A 154 -6.03 -5.21 -15.55
C ARG A 154 -4.59 -5.72 -15.48
N ALA A 155 -3.69 -4.97 -14.85
CA ALA A 155 -2.29 -5.38 -14.72
C ALA A 155 -2.12 -6.61 -13.81
N ARG A 156 -2.90 -6.71 -12.72
CA ARG A 156 -2.91 -7.89 -11.83
C ARG A 156 -3.46 -9.13 -12.54
N GLU A 157 -4.53 -9.00 -13.32
CA GLU A 157 -5.10 -10.10 -14.10
C GLU A 157 -4.06 -10.64 -15.11
N GLN A 158 -3.32 -9.75 -15.79
CA GLN A 158 -2.26 -10.14 -16.72
C GLN A 158 -1.07 -10.79 -16.00
N LEU A 159 -0.67 -10.29 -14.83
CA LEU A 159 0.36 -10.93 -13.99
C LEU A 159 -0.07 -12.33 -13.56
N ALA A 160 -1.33 -12.51 -13.16
CA ALA A 160 -1.86 -13.80 -12.76
C ALA A 160 -1.90 -14.83 -13.91
N VAL A 161 -1.96 -14.39 -15.18
CA VAL A 161 -1.77 -15.29 -16.34
C VAL A 161 -0.32 -15.74 -16.43
N LEU A 162 0.63 -14.79 -16.38
CA LEU A 162 2.07 -15.12 -16.44
C LEU A 162 2.52 -16.01 -15.28
N GLU A 163 1.98 -15.78 -14.09
CA GLU A 163 2.20 -16.59 -12.89
C GLU A 163 1.68 -18.02 -13.06
N ARG A 164 0.51 -18.19 -13.68
CA ARG A 164 -0.05 -19.52 -13.99
C ARG A 164 0.81 -20.26 -15.01
N ASP A 165 1.17 -19.61 -16.12
CA ASP A 165 2.04 -20.21 -17.15
C ASP A 165 3.41 -20.61 -16.57
N ALA A 166 3.94 -19.81 -15.66
CA ALA A 166 5.19 -20.11 -14.95
C ALA A 166 5.02 -21.29 -13.99
N SER A 167 3.88 -21.40 -13.30
CA SER A 167 3.61 -22.52 -12.40
C SER A 167 3.48 -23.84 -13.15
N GLU A 168 2.80 -23.87 -14.29
CA GLU A 168 2.71 -25.06 -15.14
C GLU A 168 4.09 -25.54 -15.62
N LYS A 169 5.01 -24.61 -15.93
CA LYS A 169 6.40 -24.93 -16.31
C LYS A 169 7.27 -25.37 -15.13
N LEU A 170 6.94 -24.96 -13.91
CA LEU A 170 7.66 -25.39 -12.71
C LEU A 170 7.27 -26.82 -12.30
N ASP A 171 5.99 -27.16 -12.52
CA ASP A 171 5.40 -28.47 -12.17
C ASP A 171 5.65 -29.55 -13.24
N ALA A 172 6.09 -29.18 -14.45
CA ALA A 172 6.45 -30.07 -15.56
C ALA A 172 7.92 -30.56 -15.50
#